data_AF-A0A662VJ14-F1
#
_entry.id   AF-A0A662VJ14-F1
#
_cell.length_a   1.000
_cell.length_b   1.000
_cell.length_c   1.000
_cell.angle_alpha   90.00
_cell.angle_beta   90.00
_cell.angle_gamma   90.00
#
_symmetry.space_group_name_H-M   'P 1'
#
loop_
_entity.id
_entity.type
_entity.pdbx_description
1 polymer ?
#
loop_
_entity_poly.entity_id
_entity_poly.type
_entity_poly.pdbx_seq_one_letter_code
_entity_poly.pdbx_strand_id
1 'polypeptide(L)'
;MSYGVTSQGFIPKSFSVILEELKQLAKQELGEDIDLSEQSKFLRFLKIAAKREDALWQLLEDAYYSAFIDFATGKSLDYIAALIGYTRIAAAKATGTVTFSRST
;
A
#
# COMPACT_ATOMS: atom_id res chain seq x y z
N MET A 1 -3.32 21.42 -0.05
CA MET A 1 -2.25 20.46 0.32
C MET A 1 -1.96 19.61 -0.91
N SER A 2 -0.71 19.18 -1.10
CA SER A 2 -0.35 18.24 -2.17
C SER A 2 -0.39 16.82 -1.61
N TYR A 3 -1.03 15.90 -2.33
CA TYR A 3 -1.13 14.47 -1.99
C TYR A 3 -0.45 13.63 -3.08
N GLY A 4 -0.17 12.37 -2.77
CA GLY A 4 0.58 11.46 -3.64
C GLY A 4 2.09 11.68 -3.54
N VAL A 5 2.80 11.58 -4.67
CA VAL A 5 4.26 11.70 -4.69
C VAL A 5 4.65 13.17 -4.56
N THR A 6 5.29 13.52 -3.45
CA THR A 6 5.78 14.87 -3.16
C THR A 6 7.29 14.88 -2.93
N SER A 7 7.87 16.06 -2.75
CA SER A 7 9.28 16.22 -2.39
C SER A 7 9.65 15.61 -1.03
N GLN A 8 8.67 15.36 -0.16
CA GLN A 8 8.86 14.74 1.16
C GLN A 8 8.52 13.25 1.18
N GLY A 9 8.21 12.65 0.02
CA GLY A 9 7.74 11.27 -0.09
C GLY A 9 6.27 11.17 -0.47
N PHE A 10 5.68 9.99 -0.26
CA PHE A 10 4.27 9.74 -0.55
C PHE A 10 3.41 10.24 0.60
N ILE A 11 2.40 11.08 0.29
CA ILE A 11 1.45 11.60 1.28
C ILE A 11 0.05 11.10 0.89
N PRO A 12 -0.53 10.11 1.59
CA PRO A 12 -1.86 9.61 1.29
C PRO A 12 -2.93 10.66 1.60
N LYS A 13 -4.02 10.65 0.83
CA LYS A 13 -5.22 11.40 1.20
C LYS A 13 -5.91 10.70 2.37
N SER A 14 -6.35 11.46 3.37
CA SER A 14 -7.14 10.91 4.47
C SER A 14 -8.60 10.72 4.06
N PHE A 15 -9.27 9.73 4.65
CA PHE A 15 -10.71 9.50 4.48
C PHE A 15 -11.56 10.79 4.53
N SER A 16 -11.29 11.70 5.47
CA SER A 16 -12.05 12.95 5.61
C SER A 16 -11.93 13.84 4.37
N VAL A 17 -10.72 13.95 3.81
CA VAL A 17 -10.46 14.74 2.61
C VAL A 17 -11.15 14.11 1.41
N ILE A 18 -11.01 12.78 1.25
CA ILE A 18 -11.65 12.03 0.16
C ILE A 18 -13.17 12.18 0.21
N LEU A 19 -13.77 12.09 1.40
CA LEU A 19 -15.21 12.22 1.57
C LEU A 19 -15.71 13.62 1.19
N GLU A 20 -14.98 14.68 1.54
CA GLU A 20 -15.34 16.04 1.15
C GLU A 20 -15.18 16.25 -0.36
N GLU A 21 -14.11 15.72 -0.98
CA GLU A 21 -13.94 15.75 -2.44
C GLU A 21 -15.10 15.04 -3.16
N LEU A 22 -15.51 13.86 -2.66
CA LEU A 22 -16.65 13.12 -3.22
C LEU A 22 -17.99 13.84 -3.04
N LYS A 23 -18.19 14.53 -1.91
CA LYS A 23 -19.39 15.38 -1.71
C LYS A 23 -19.40 16.55 -2.68
N GLN A 24 -18.26 17.21 -2.89
CA GLN A 24 -18.13 18.31 -3.84
C GLN A 24 -18.39 17.84 -5.27
N LEU A 25 -17.81 16.70 -5.66
CA LEU A 25 -18.03 16.10 -6.97
C LEU A 25 -19.50 15.71 -7.16
N ALA A 26 -20.13 15.13 -6.13
CA ALA A 26 -21.55 14.81 -6.20
C ALA A 26 -22.42 16.05 -6.41
N LYS A 27 -22.13 17.17 -5.72
CA LYS A 27 -22.84 18.44 -5.93
C LYS A 27 -22.64 19.01 -7.33
N GLN A 28 -21.42 18.90 -7.87
CA GLN A 28 -21.10 19.37 -9.21
C GLN A 28 -21.83 18.58 -10.31
N GLU A 29 -21.90 17.25 -10.17
CA GLU A 29 -22.47 16.38 -11.20
C GLU A 29 -23.99 16.18 -11.07
N LEU A 30 -24.53 16.19 -9.84
CA LEU A 30 -25.94 15.88 -9.57
C LEU A 30 -26.77 17.11 -9.13
N GLY A 31 -26.12 18.26 -8.97
CA GLY A 31 -26.74 19.51 -8.51
C GLY A 31 -26.62 19.72 -6.99
N GLU A 32 -26.82 20.96 -6.55
CA GLU A 32 -26.68 21.36 -5.14
C GLU A 32 -27.81 20.83 -4.22
N ASP A 33 -28.95 20.44 -4.80
CA ASP A 33 -30.14 20.01 -4.06
C ASP A 33 -30.06 18.57 -3.51
N ILE A 34 -28.92 17.90 -3.68
CA ILE A 34 -28.72 16.53 -3.20
C ILE A 34 -28.67 16.46 -1.66
N ASP A 35 -29.39 15.49 -1.10
CA ASP A 35 -29.37 15.24 0.34
C ASP A 35 -28.05 14.58 0.75
N LEU A 36 -27.18 15.36 1.39
CA LEU A 36 -25.91 14.94 1.98
C LEU A 36 -25.94 15.00 3.52
N SER A 37 -27.12 14.99 4.13
CA SER A 37 -27.26 14.88 5.57
C SER A 37 -26.73 13.54 6.10
N GLU A 38 -26.42 13.45 7.39
CA GLU A 38 -25.89 12.21 7.99
C GLU A 38 -26.83 11.00 7.88
N GLN A 39 -28.12 11.26 7.70
CA GLN A 39 -29.15 10.23 7.57
C GLN A 39 -29.35 9.78 6.11
N SER A 40 -28.83 10.54 5.14
CA SER A 40 -28.95 10.22 3.72
C SER A 40 -28.31 8.87 3.37
N LYS A 41 -29.08 8.04 2.66
CA LYS A 41 -28.56 6.79 2.07
C LYS A 41 -27.46 7.07 1.05
N PHE A 42 -27.56 8.21 0.36
CA PHE A 42 -26.57 8.62 -0.63
C PHE A 42 -25.24 9.00 0.04
N LEU A 43 -25.28 9.74 1.16
CA LEU A 43 -24.05 10.01 1.93
C LEU A 43 -23.40 8.70 2.44
N ARG A 44 -24.20 7.73 2.90
CA ARG A 44 -23.67 6.42 3.30
C ARG A 44 -22.97 5.70 2.15
N PHE A 45 -23.52 5.78 0.95
CA PHE A 45 -22.89 5.25 -0.26
C PHE A 45 -21.55 5.96 -0.54
N LEU A 46 -21.52 7.30 -0.49
CA LEU A 46 -20.27 8.06 -0.65
C LEU A 46 -19.23 7.69 0.42
N LYS A 47 -19.62 7.44 1.67
CA LYS A 47 -18.72 6.95 2.73
C LYS A 47 -18.11 5.58 2.39
N ILE A 48 -18.88 4.67 1.78
CA ILE A 48 -18.36 3.37 1.33
C ILE A 48 -17.34 3.57 0.21
N ALA A 49 -17.65 4.42 -0.77
CA ALA A 49 -16.74 4.77 -1.85
C ALA A 49 -15.45 5.40 -1.31
N ALA A 50 -15.57 6.38 -0.41
CA ALA A 50 -14.44 7.03 0.25
C ALA A 50 -13.56 6.03 1.00
N LYS A 51 -14.15 5.05 1.70
CA LYS A 51 -13.39 4.00 2.40
C LYS A 51 -12.63 3.10 1.43
N ARG A 52 -13.21 2.78 0.27
CA ARG A 52 -12.53 2.01 -0.77
C ARG A 52 -11.38 2.79 -1.37
N GLU A 53 -11.55 4.08 -1.61
CA GLU A 53 -10.50 4.96 -2.11
C GLU A 53 -9.39 5.19 -1.09
N ASP A 54 -9.70 5.37 0.19
CA ASP A 54 -8.73 5.44 1.29
C ASP A 54 -7.83 4.19 1.33
N ALA A 55 -8.42 3.01 1.18
CA ALA A 55 -7.66 1.76 1.08
C ALA A 55 -6.78 1.69 -0.19
N LEU A 56 -7.22 2.30 -1.30
CA LEU A 56 -6.40 2.40 -2.52
C LEU A 56 -5.23 3.36 -2.32
N TRP A 57 -5.42 4.47 -1.61
CA TRP A 57 -4.34 5.41 -1.26
C TRP A 57 -3.27 4.73 -0.41
N GLN A 58 -3.67 3.91 0.56
CA GLN A 58 -2.75 3.11 1.36
C GLN A 58 -1.99 2.09 0.50
N LEU A 59 -2.68 1.39 -0.39
CA LEU A 59 -2.03 0.44 -1.30
C LEU A 59 -1.06 1.12 -2.27
N LEU A 60 -1.39 2.32 -2.73
CA LEU A 60 -0.51 3.12 -3.59
C LEU A 60 0.75 3.58 -2.84
N GLU A 61 0.62 3.91 -1.57
CA GLU A 61 1.75 4.22 -0.70
C GLU A 61 2.68 3.00 -0.57
N ASP A 62 2.13 1.83 -0.26
CA ASP A 62 2.89 0.58 -0.18
C ASP A 62 3.59 0.27 -1.51
N ALA A 63 2.89 0.44 -2.64
CA ALA A 63 3.44 0.23 -3.97
C ALA A 63 4.58 1.20 -4.27
N TYR A 64 4.43 2.48 -3.90
CA TYR A 64 5.48 3.49 -4.04
C TYR A 64 6.72 3.10 -3.24
N TYR A 65 6.57 2.80 -1.95
CA TYR A 65 7.71 2.42 -1.10
C TYR A 65 8.34 1.08 -1.49
N SER A 66 7.60 0.18 -2.12
CA SER A 66 8.14 -1.10 -2.61
C SER A 66 9.21 -0.97 -3.69
N ALA A 67 9.34 0.20 -4.33
CA ALA A 67 10.34 0.48 -5.35
C ALA A 67 11.68 0.99 -4.79
N PHE A 68 11.76 1.29 -3.49
CA PHE A 68 12.96 1.83 -2.85
C PHE A 68 13.66 0.77 -2.02
N ILE A 69 14.97 0.62 -2.21
CA ILE A 69 15.75 -0.48 -1.59
C ILE A 69 15.64 -0.52 -0.06
N ASP A 70 15.56 0.65 0.59
CA ASP A 70 15.51 0.77 2.05
C ASP A 70 14.15 0.35 2.64
N PHE A 71 13.08 0.39 1.84
CA PHE A 71 11.70 0.12 2.28
C PHE A 71 11.12 -1.16 1.69
N ALA A 72 11.64 -1.62 0.55
CA ALA A 72 11.17 -2.80 -0.14
C ALA A 72 11.39 -4.08 0.71
N THR A 73 10.44 -5.00 0.64
CA THR A 73 10.53 -6.30 1.31
C THR A 73 10.19 -7.44 0.33
N GLY A 74 10.52 -8.67 0.72
CA GLY A 74 10.18 -9.87 -0.05
C GLY A 74 10.68 -9.85 -1.49
N LYS A 75 9.77 -10.10 -2.45
CA LYS A 75 10.10 -10.18 -3.88
C LYS A 75 10.50 -8.83 -4.48
N SER A 76 9.89 -7.73 -4.04
CA SER A 76 10.28 -6.40 -4.52
C SER A 76 11.73 -6.10 -4.19
N LEU A 77 12.17 -6.45 -2.97
CA LEU A 77 13.58 -6.32 -2.57
C LEU A 77 14.49 -7.24 -3.41
N ASP A 78 14.09 -8.50 -3.64
CA ASP A 78 14.85 -9.42 -4.48
C ASP A 78 15.02 -8.87 -5.90
N TYR A 79 14.00 -8.24 -6.48
CA TYR A 79 14.06 -7.62 -7.80
C TYR A 79 15.00 -6.41 -7.83
N ILE A 80 14.93 -5.53 -6.83
CA ILE A 80 15.83 -4.37 -6.73
C ILE A 80 17.29 -4.81 -6.53
N ALA A 81 17.53 -5.78 -5.65
CA ALA A 81 18.86 -6.35 -5.42
C ALA A 81 19.43 -7.01 -6.68
N ALA A 82 18.59 -7.68 -7.48
CA ALA A 82 19.02 -8.29 -8.73
C ALA A 82 19.52 -7.26 -9.76
N LEU A 83 18.98 -6.02 -9.77
CA LEU A 83 19.45 -4.95 -10.67
C LEU A 83 20.90 -4.54 -10.40
N ILE A 84 21.35 -4.64 -9.15
CA ILE A 84 22.74 -4.37 -8.74
C ILE A 84 23.60 -5.64 -8.68
N GLY A 85 23.10 -6.76 -9.21
CA GLY A 85 23.82 -8.03 -9.33
C GLY A 85 23.81 -8.91 -8.08
N TYR A 86 22.97 -8.61 -7.08
CA TYR A 86 22.83 -9.41 -5.87
C TYR A 86 21.62 -10.34 -5.95
N THR A 87 21.77 -11.56 -5.45
CA THR A 87 20.67 -12.53 -5.35
C THR A 87 20.60 -13.09 -3.93
N ARG A 88 19.39 -13.41 -3.47
CA ARG A 88 19.20 -14.05 -2.17
C ARG A 88 19.89 -15.42 -2.13
N ILE A 89 20.64 -15.68 -1.05
CA ILE A 89 21.27 -16.97 -0.83
C ILE A 89 20.17 -18.02 -0.63
N ALA A 90 20.19 -19.07 -1.46
CA ALA A 90 19.21 -20.15 -1.37
C ALA A 90 19.42 -20.98 -0.09
N ALA A 91 18.33 -21.57 0.41
CA ALA A 91 18.40 -22.48 1.54
C ALA A 91 19.29 -23.69 1.18
N ALA A 92 20.32 -23.93 1.99
CA ALA A 92 21.21 -25.07 1.86
C ALA A 92 21.01 -26.04 3.03
N LYS A 93 21.20 -27.34 2.78
CA LYS A 93 21.17 -28.34 3.85
C LYS A 93 22.40 -28.17 4.74
N ALA A 94 22.21 -28.33 6.05
CA ALA A 94 23.35 -28.46 6.97
C ALA A 94 24.15 -29.71 6.60
N THR A 95 25.47 -29.55 6.46
CA THR A 95 26.39 -30.65 6.18
C THR A 95 27.49 -30.66 7.23
N GLY A 96 27.93 -31.85 7.62
CA GLY A 96 28.95 -32.03 8.65
C GLY A 96 29.53 -33.43 8.57
N THR A 97 30.79 -33.57 8.98
CA THR A 97 31.49 -34.86 9.02
C THR A 97 31.23 -35.54 10.35
N VAL A 98 30.86 -36.83 10.32
CA VAL A 98 30.69 -37.65 11.53
C VAL A 98 31.61 -38.85 11.49
N THR A 99 32.20 -39.19 12.64
CA THR A 99 33.05 -40.37 12.80
C THR A 99 32.32 -41.41 13.62
N PHE A 100 32.18 -42.62 13.07
CA PHE A 100 31.58 -43.76 13.75
C PHE A 100 32.67 -44.71 14.24
N SER A 101 32.56 -45.19 15.47
CA SER A 101 33.41 -46.24 16.03
C SER A 101 32.56 -47.27 16.76
N ARG A 102 32.92 -48.55 16.68
CA ARG A 102 32.33 -49.63 17.50
C ARG A 102 33.41 -50.38 18.27
N SER A 103 33.16 -50.79 19.51
CA SER A 103 33.98 -51.79 20.21
C SER A 103 33.35 -53.18 20.07
N THR A 104 34.18 -54.22 20.09
CA THR A 104 33.76 -55.63 20.14
C THR A 104 33.72 -56.10 21.58
#